data_AF-A0A956G6C1-F1
#
_entry.id   AF-A0A956G6C1-F1
#
_cell.length_a   1.000
_cell.length_b   1.000
_cell.length_c   1.000
_cell.angle_alpha   90.00
_cell.angle_beta   90.00
_cell.angle_gamma   90.00
#
_symmetry.space_group_name_H-M   'P 1'
#
loop_
_entity.id
_entity.type
_entity.pdbx_description
1 polymer ?
#
loop_
_entity_poly.entity_id
_entity_poly.type
_entity_poly.pdbx_seq_one_letter_code
_entity_poly.pdbx_strand_id
1 'polypeptide(L)'
;MRPPATALITLLVSSVLATACAKDETCSAPGVLVSIGVDANVKIEDIVKIGIEASLDTSRRTGELSAGAVGLGSGDADRFALTFTNKEITSTHTLELTLSAFDRDGALVAIGRADPAITVRAGEACASAVVTLLPPTGGNAAVVDLSKPGAKPDVELTATAGTGPIVVCDFNGDGVDDIAFAAPQADGELGRQNAGEVYLLFGPELGGAQGVTEVTKAQVAMKVVGGAPGDGIGASLACADLDGMRGDDLIIGAPEAGNAGRVYVFFGRTKPTSSVIDLSTASADAEIGSANAGDRFGAALAVARGFASGKLGSLIVGAPGAGSGGAAYIIGGRDEAAWGAGVDLATDGALLTVVGAAGEGLGAALASGNLLGDTDDRQDVAIGAPQGGKSGCSDCGVVRVVAAKVIAASATIDVAQGEHALTVWGASGASKLGQSLAIGDHDGDGLGDLLIGAPNDEGKGKVYVVVGDASLLAASGQPANAIEIKDGHKAVYLGTTGSQLGSAVAASGGAGSRADLIVGAPGIDSSKGAVYQFVGHALAPKETIQLEDARLKTVLGAKQNDRLGASVASGLFGSDSAVDLIIAAPGAKTVYGIFSTK
;
A
#
# COMPACT_ATOMS: atom_id res chain seq x y z
N MET A 1 -35.49 -29.17 -18.73
CA MET A 1 -35.09 -27.95 -19.45
C MET A 1 -35.98 -26.81 -18.96
N ARG A 2 -35.49 -26.01 -18.01
CA ARG A 2 -36.10 -24.71 -17.65
C ARG A 2 -35.51 -23.66 -18.60
N PRO A 3 -36.27 -22.64 -19.03
CA PRO A 3 -35.68 -21.51 -19.76
C PRO A 3 -34.71 -20.76 -18.83
N PRO A 4 -33.61 -20.18 -19.34
CA PRO A 4 -32.76 -19.34 -18.51
C PRO A 4 -33.57 -18.11 -18.10
N ALA A 5 -33.52 -17.78 -16.81
CA ALA A 5 -34.12 -16.56 -16.30
C ALA A 5 -33.30 -15.37 -16.84
N THR A 6 -33.88 -14.60 -17.76
CA THR A 6 -33.31 -13.34 -18.23
C THR A 6 -33.45 -12.33 -17.09
N ALA A 7 -32.42 -12.21 -16.25
CA ALA A 7 -32.32 -11.10 -15.32
C ALA A 7 -32.00 -9.84 -16.14
N LEU A 8 -32.93 -8.89 -16.23
CA LEU A 8 -32.64 -7.57 -16.77
C LEU A 8 -31.73 -6.84 -15.77
N ILE A 9 -30.51 -6.54 -16.21
CA ILE A 9 -29.50 -5.78 -15.47
C ILE A 9 -29.61 -4.29 -15.80
N THR A 10 -29.54 -3.42 -14.79
CA THR A 10 -29.62 -1.95 -14.92
C THR A 10 -28.23 -1.34 -15.05
N LEU A 11 -27.96 -0.58 -16.12
CA LEU A 11 -26.75 0.25 -16.24
C LEU A 11 -26.99 1.60 -15.54
N LEU A 12 -26.04 2.03 -14.70
CA LEU A 12 -26.07 3.34 -14.02
C LEU A 12 -25.07 4.30 -14.71
N VAL A 13 -25.54 5.50 -15.04
CA VAL A 13 -24.74 6.60 -15.59
C VAL A 13 -24.64 7.69 -14.53
N SER A 14 -23.44 8.21 -14.26
CA SER A 14 -23.22 9.09 -13.10
C SER A 14 -23.12 10.59 -13.41
N SER A 15 -22.84 11.01 -14.66
CA SER A 15 -22.91 12.42 -15.05
C SER A 15 -22.91 12.62 -16.57
N VAL A 16 -23.47 13.74 -17.04
CA VAL A 16 -23.45 14.20 -18.45
C VAL A 16 -23.18 15.71 -18.45
N LEU A 17 -22.15 16.17 -19.16
CA LEU A 17 -21.87 17.60 -19.36
C LEU A 17 -21.75 17.91 -20.86
N ALA A 18 -22.85 18.25 -21.53
CA ALA A 18 -22.85 18.53 -22.97
C ALA A 18 -22.12 19.85 -23.30
N THR A 19 -21.28 19.85 -24.34
CA THR A 19 -20.70 21.08 -24.92
C THR A 19 -21.37 21.36 -26.26
N ALA A 20 -21.89 22.57 -26.44
CA ALA A 20 -22.55 23.00 -27.67
C ALA A 20 -21.62 23.85 -28.53
N CYS A 21 -21.62 23.61 -29.86
CA CYS A 21 -20.93 24.46 -30.83
C CYS A 21 -21.94 25.33 -31.61
N ALA A 22 -21.51 26.53 -32.00
CA ALA A 22 -22.28 27.44 -32.84
C ALA A 22 -22.45 26.89 -34.27
N LYS A 23 -23.46 27.41 -34.98
CA LYS A 23 -24.04 26.85 -36.21
C LYS A 23 -23.08 26.58 -37.39
N ASP A 24 -21.84 27.09 -37.34
CA ASP A 24 -20.87 27.09 -38.44
C ASP A 24 -19.45 26.59 -38.04
N GLU A 25 -19.27 25.96 -36.88
CA GLU A 25 -17.97 25.37 -36.48
C GLU A 25 -17.95 23.84 -36.60
N THR A 26 -16.84 23.27 -37.11
CA THR A 26 -16.56 21.84 -36.99
C THR A 26 -16.28 21.50 -35.53
N CYS A 27 -17.10 20.65 -34.91
CA CYS A 27 -16.89 20.19 -33.53
C CYS A 27 -15.52 19.52 -33.39
N SER A 28 -14.56 20.19 -32.74
CA SER A 28 -13.25 19.61 -32.40
C SER A 28 -12.90 19.76 -30.90
N ALA A 29 -13.88 19.92 -30.02
CA ALA A 29 -13.69 20.14 -28.58
C ALA A 29 -14.11 18.91 -27.73
N PRO A 30 -13.56 18.73 -26.51
CA PRO A 30 -13.36 17.44 -25.85
C PRO A 30 -14.69 16.84 -25.37
N GLY A 31 -14.87 15.54 -25.63
CA GLY A 31 -16.13 14.84 -25.41
C GLY A 31 -16.52 14.66 -23.94
N VAL A 32 -17.83 14.45 -23.73
CA VAL A 32 -18.45 14.19 -22.42
C VAL A 32 -18.03 12.84 -21.88
N LEU A 33 -17.61 12.69 -20.64
CA LEU A 33 -17.41 11.35 -20.05
C LEU A 33 -18.74 10.77 -19.57
N VAL A 34 -19.16 9.64 -20.14
CA VAL A 34 -20.27 8.81 -19.67
C VAL A 34 -19.67 7.53 -19.10
N SER A 35 -19.62 7.43 -17.77
CA SER A 35 -19.18 6.20 -17.09
C SER A 35 -20.30 5.18 -17.09
N ILE A 36 -19.99 3.96 -17.51
CA ILE A 36 -20.90 2.83 -17.50
C ILE A 36 -20.36 1.75 -16.57
N GLY A 37 -21.12 1.39 -15.53
CA GLY A 37 -20.88 0.21 -14.71
C GLY A 37 -21.72 -0.98 -15.19
N VAL A 38 -21.09 -2.16 -15.30
CA VAL A 38 -21.77 -3.44 -15.54
C VAL A 38 -21.98 -4.13 -14.19
N ASP A 39 -23.13 -4.79 -13.97
CA ASP A 39 -23.40 -5.56 -12.74
C ASP A 39 -22.41 -6.74 -12.62
N ALA A 40 -22.07 -7.13 -11.38
CA ALA A 40 -21.03 -8.07 -11.01
C ALA A 40 -21.22 -9.51 -11.53
N ASN A 41 -22.40 -9.82 -12.08
CA ASN A 41 -22.71 -11.14 -12.63
C ASN A 41 -22.35 -11.29 -14.12
N VAL A 42 -21.80 -10.25 -14.77
CA VAL A 42 -21.36 -10.30 -16.17
C VAL A 42 -19.87 -10.02 -16.26
N LYS A 43 -19.11 -10.97 -16.79
CA LYS A 43 -17.70 -10.75 -17.09
C LYS A 43 -17.56 -9.90 -18.35
N ILE A 44 -16.75 -8.85 -18.31
CA ILE A 44 -16.55 -7.95 -19.46
C ILE A 44 -16.01 -8.70 -20.69
N GLU A 45 -15.22 -9.76 -20.48
CA GLU A 45 -14.66 -10.64 -21.53
C GLU A 45 -15.71 -11.42 -22.36
N ASP A 46 -16.95 -11.50 -21.87
CA ASP A 46 -18.06 -12.19 -22.54
C ASP A 46 -18.90 -11.26 -23.43
N ILE A 47 -18.77 -9.94 -23.26
CA ILE A 47 -19.43 -8.95 -24.10
C ILE A 47 -18.58 -8.73 -25.34
N VAL A 48 -19.15 -8.94 -26.52
CA VAL A 48 -18.42 -8.79 -27.81
C VAL A 48 -18.94 -7.60 -28.61
N LYS A 49 -20.16 -7.14 -28.29
CA LYS A 49 -20.83 -6.07 -29.03
C LYS A 49 -21.76 -5.27 -28.12
N ILE A 50 -21.72 -3.95 -28.25
CA ILE A 50 -22.67 -3.03 -27.62
C ILE A 50 -23.44 -2.28 -28.71
N GLY A 51 -24.76 -2.32 -28.64
CA GLY A 51 -25.68 -1.51 -29.44
C GLY A 51 -26.14 -0.29 -28.66
N ILE A 52 -26.24 0.85 -29.33
CA ILE A 52 -26.72 2.11 -28.75
C ILE A 52 -27.87 2.62 -29.61
N GLU A 53 -29.04 2.79 -29.02
CA GLU A 53 -30.21 3.41 -29.65
C GLU A 53 -30.54 4.74 -28.95
N ALA A 54 -30.77 5.80 -29.74
CA ALA A 54 -31.20 7.10 -29.26
C ALA A 54 -32.63 7.40 -29.74
N SER A 55 -33.51 7.80 -28.83
CA SER A 55 -34.90 8.17 -29.17
C SER A 55 -35.20 9.61 -28.75
N LEU A 56 -35.91 10.34 -29.63
CA LEU A 56 -36.38 11.72 -29.40
C LEU A 56 -37.87 11.69 -29.02
N ASP A 57 -38.27 12.47 -28.02
CA ASP A 57 -39.60 12.35 -27.39
C ASP A 57 -40.80 12.51 -28.36
N THR A 58 -41.78 11.63 -28.16
CA THR A 58 -43.18 11.50 -28.68
C THR A 58 -43.55 11.67 -30.15
N SER A 59 -42.64 11.80 -31.12
CA SER A 59 -42.99 11.52 -32.52
C SER A 59 -41.97 10.62 -33.20
N ARG A 60 -42.43 9.45 -33.68
CA ARG A 60 -41.71 8.62 -34.65
C ARG A 60 -41.49 9.44 -35.94
N ARG A 61 -40.50 10.33 -35.94
CA ARG A 61 -39.87 10.85 -37.15
C ARG A 61 -38.48 10.29 -37.20
N THR A 62 -38.28 9.43 -38.19
CA THR A 62 -37.00 8.84 -38.59
C THR A 62 -36.10 9.97 -39.12
N GLY A 63 -35.38 10.63 -38.24
CA GLY A 63 -34.07 11.18 -38.59
C GLY A 63 -33.06 10.05 -38.38
N GLU A 64 -32.32 9.67 -39.43
CA GLU A 64 -31.26 8.67 -39.30
C GLU A 64 -30.18 9.19 -38.35
N LEU A 65 -30.16 8.64 -37.13
CA LEU A 65 -29.00 8.68 -36.26
C LEU A 65 -28.25 7.37 -36.47
N SER A 66 -27.21 7.39 -37.30
CA SER A 66 -26.37 6.20 -37.50
C SER A 66 -25.45 6.01 -36.31
N ALA A 67 -25.76 5.05 -35.43
CA ALA A 67 -24.80 4.48 -34.49
C ALA A 67 -24.21 3.21 -35.13
N GLY A 68 -22.90 3.18 -35.36
CA GLY A 68 -22.20 2.01 -35.88
C GLY A 68 -21.98 0.96 -34.79
N ALA A 69 -22.01 -0.33 -35.16
CA ALA A 69 -21.51 -1.41 -34.32
C ALA A 69 -19.98 -1.45 -34.37
N VAL A 70 -19.31 -1.53 -33.21
CA VAL A 70 -17.84 -1.59 -33.09
C VAL A 70 -17.46 -2.84 -32.30
N GLY A 71 -16.46 -3.59 -32.76
CA GLY A 71 -15.91 -4.76 -32.06
C GLY A 71 -14.88 -4.36 -31.01
N LEU A 72 -14.85 -5.06 -29.88
CA LEU A 72 -13.96 -4.80 -28.75
C LEU A 72 -12.55 -5.39 -28.99
N GLY A 73 -11.51 -4.59 -28.76
CA GLY A 73 -10.09 -4.98 -28.84
C GLY A 73 -9.45 -5.01 -27.45
N SER A 74 -8.42 -5.83 -27.27
CA SER A 74 -7.87 -6.22 -25.95
C SER A 74 -6.84 -5.24 -25.35
N GLY A 75 -7.18 -3.98 -25.11
CA GLY A 75 -6.29 -3.07 -24.39
C GLY A 75 -6.83 -1.65 -24.19
N ASP A 76 -6.75 -1.18 -22.94
CA ASP A 76 -7.03 0.17 -22.42
C ASP A 76 -8.41 0.77 -22.70
N ALA A 77 -9.21 0.91 -21.62
CA ALA A 77 -10.50 1.61 -21.51
C ALA A 77 -11.00 2.26 -22.81
N ASP A 78 -11.77 1.50 -23.59
CA ASP A 78 -12.30 1.94 -24.87
C ASP A 78 -13.17 3.21 -24.68
N ARG A 79 -12.65 4.35 -25.16
CA ARG A 79 -13.39 5.62 -25.24
C ARG A 79 -14.04 5.71 -26.61
N PHE A 80 -15.37 5.84 -26.67
CA PHE A 80 -16.10 5.95 -27.94
C PHE A 80 -16.72 7.33 -28.12
N ALA A 81 -16.50 8.00 -29.26
CA ALA A 81 -17.14 9.28 -29.58
C ALA A 81 -18.44 9.06 -30.38
N LEU A 82 -19.57 9.58 -29.88
CA LEU A 82 -20.84 9.66 -30.60
C LEU A 82 -21.02 11.09 -31.12
N THR A 83 -21.30 11.26 -32.41
CA THR A 83 -21.58 12.57 -33.02
C THR A 83 -23.02 12.60 -33.54
N PHE A 84 -23.84 13.49 -32.98
CA PHE A 84 -25.21 13.71 -33.42
C PHE A 84 -25.23 14.90 -34.38
N THR A 85 -25.54 14.66 -35.67
CA THR A 85 -25.70 15.74 -36.66
C THR A 85 -27.18 15.86 -37.02
N ASN A 86 -27.79 17.02 -36.75
CA ASN A 86 -29.11 17.34 -37.26
C ASN A 86 -29.10 18.75 -37.86
N LYS A 87 -29.68 18.91 -39.06
CA LYS A 87 -29.49 20.12 -39.84
C LYS A 87 -30.28 21.33 -39.32
N GLU A 88 -31.33 21.11 -38.54
CA GLU A 88 -32.11 22.19 -37.88
C GLU A 88 -32.77 21.72 -36.57
N ILE A 89 -32.19 22.09 -35.43
CA ILE A 89 -32.83 21.92 -34.11
C ILE A 89 -33.52 23.24 -33.72
N THR A 90 -34.84 23.31 -33.92
CA THR A 90 -35.65 24.54 -33.69
C THR A 90 -36.27 24.62 -32.29
N SER A 91 -36.16 23.57 -31.48
CA SER A 91 -36.69 23.48 -30.11
C SER A 91 -35.77 22.66 -29.21
N THR A 92 -35.77 22.91 -27.90
CA THR A 92 -35.00 22.11 -26.93
C THR A 92 -35.59 20.71 -26.85
N HIS A 93 -34.75 19.68 -26.97
CA HIS A 93 -35.16 18.27 -26.92
C HIS A 93 -34.35 17.48 -25.90
N THR A 94 -35.00 16.47 -25.33
CA THR A 94 -34.39 15.48 -24.44
C THR A 94 -34.17 14.19 -25.22
N LEU A 95 -32.94 13.69 -25.24
CA LEU A 95 -32.56 12.42 -25.85
C LEU A 95 -32.51 11.34 -24.78
N GLU A 96 -33.30 10.28 -24.97
CA GLU A 96 -33.15 9.04 -24.21
C GLU A 96 -32.18 8.11 -24.93
N LEU A 97 -31.14 7.66 -24.23
CA LEU A 97 -30.21 6.64 -24.74
C LEU A 97 -30.54 5.29 -24.10
N THR A 98 -30.76 4.29 -24.95
CA THR A 98 -30.88 2.89 -24.55
C THR A 98 -29.65 2.13 -25.06
N LEU A 99 -28.93 1.49 -24.14
CA LEU A 99 -27.79 0.64 -24.46
C LEU A 99 -28.20 -0.83 -24.36
N SER A 100 -27.70 -1.65 -25.27
CA SER A 100 -27.92 -3.10 -25.33
C SER A 100 -26.59 -3.82 -25.48
N ALA A 101 -26.29 -4.80 -24.62
CA ALA A 101 -25.06 -5.60 -24.70
C ALA A 101 -25.37 -7.01 -25.23
N PHE A 102 -24.49 -7.54 -26.09
CA PHE A 102 -24.65 -8.86 -26.70
C PHE A 102 -23.40 -9.73 -26.47
N ASP A 103 -23.63 -11.04 -26.27
CA ASP A 103 -22.57 -12.04 -26.13
C ASP A 103 -21.97 -12.48 -27.48
N ARG A 104 -21.02 -13.42 -27.44
CA ARG A 104 -20.35 -14.00 -28.63
C ARG A 104 -21.32 -14.66 -29.61
N ASP A 105 -22.45 -15.16 -29.11
CA ASP A 105 -23.49 -15.85 -29.88
C ASP A 105 -24.58 -14.88 -30.38
N GLY A 106 -24.48 -13.59 -30.05
CA GLY A 106 -25.40 -12.54 -30.44
C GLY A 106 -26.68 -12.46 -29.61
N ALA A 107 -26.74 -13.14 -28.46
CA ALA A 107 -27.85 -13.04 -27.53
C ALA A 107 -27.74 -11.77 -26.69
N LEU A 108 -28.89 -11.13 -26.42
CA LEU A 108 -28.96 -9.91 -25.60
C LEU A 108 -28.77 -10.26 -24.12
N VAL A 109 -27.73 -9.72 -23.50
CA VAL A 109 -27.33 -10.04 -22.12
C VAL A 109 -27.59 -8.91 -21.13
N ALA A 110 -27.67 -7.64 -21.58
CA ALA A 110 -28.04 -6.51 -20.72
C ALA A 110 -28.70 -5.37 -21.52
N ILE A 111 -29.58 -4.60 -20.88
CA ILE A 111 -30.18 -3.37 -21.42
C ILE A 111 -30.21 -2.31 -20.33
N GLY A 112 -29.77 -1.09 -20.63
CA GLY A 112 -29.85 0.01 -19.66
C GLY A 112 -30.18 1.33 -20.32
N ARG A 113 -30.74 2.24 -19.53
CA ARG A 113 -31.06 3.60 -19.94
C ARG A 113 -30.08 4.57 -19.28
N ALA A 114 -29.53 5.50 -20.04
CA ALA A 114 -28.71 6.55 -19.48
C ALA A 114 -29.60 7.55 -18.71
N ASP A 115 -29.24 7.83 -17.46
CA ASP A 115 -29.86 8.88 -16.64
C ASP A 115 -28.72 9.78 -16.08
N PRO A 116 -28.76 11.11 -16.22
CA PRO A 116 -29.83 11.91 -16.83
C PRO A 116 -29.82 11.92 -18.36
N ALA A 117 -31.00 12.14 -18.94
CA ALA A 117 -31.19 12.30 -20.37
C ALA A 117 -30.45 13.53 -20.93
N ILE A 118 -29.89 13.42 -22.15
CA ILE A 118 -29.10 14.49 -22.77
C ILE A 118 -30.06 15.58 -23.27
N THR A 119 -29.91 16.81 -22.76
CA THR A 119 -30.71 17.96 -23.24
C THR A 119 -29.94 18.70 -24.32
N VAL A 120 -30.50 18.80 -25.53
CA VAL A 120 -29.97 19.61 -26.64
C VAL A 120 -30.85 20.84 -26.81
N ARG A 121 -30.26 22.05 -26.77
CA ARG A 121 -31.03 23.30 -26.79
C ARG A 121 -31.27 23.81 -28.22
N ALA A 122 -32.35 24.57 -28.41
CA ALA A 122 -32.66 25.18 -29.71
C ALA A 122 -31.51 26.09 -30.20
N GLY A 123 -31.03 25.86 -31.43
CA GLY A 123 -29.94 26.64 -32.04
C GLY A 123 -28.56 25.97 -32.09
N GLU A 124 -28.40 24.79 -31.47
CA GLU A 124 -27.16 23.99 -31.49
C GLU A 124 -27.12 23.09 -32.74
N ALA A 125 -25.96 23.02 -33.42
CA ALA A 125 -25.82 22.26 -34.68
C ALA A 125 -25.40 20.79 -34.48
N CYS A 126 -24.72 20.47 -33.39
CA CYS A 126 -24.22 19.14 -33.06
C CYS A 126 -24.09 18.97 -31.54
N ALA A 127 -24.20 17.72 -31.07
CA ALA A 127 -23.81 17.32 -29.72
C ALA A 127 -22.87 16.11 -29.82
N SER A 128 -21.86 16.05 -28.95
CA SER A 128 -20.94 14.90 -28.87
C SER A 128 -20.92 14.32 -27.46
N ALA A 129 -20.90 12.99 -27.33
CA ALA A 129 -20.74 12.30 -26.04
C ALA A 129 -19.68 11.20 -26.15
N VAL A 130 -18.84 11.04 -25.12
CA VAL A 130 -17.85 9.97 -24.99
C VAL A 130 -18.30 8.94 -23.96
N VAL A 131 -18.38 7.68 -24.35
CA VAL A 131 -18.76 6.60 -23.45
C VAL A 131 -17.50 5.86 -23.00
N THR A 132 -17.31 5.73 -21.69
CA THR A 132 -16.22 4.98 -21.06
C THR A 132 -16.81 3.83 -20.24
N LEU A 133 -16.43 2.60 -20.57
CA LEU A 133 -16.77 1.43 -19.78
C LEU A 133 -15.81 1.34 -18.59
N LEU A 134 -16.33 1.34 -17.37
CA LEU A 134 -15.56 1.04 -16.17
C LEU A 134 -15.78 -0.43 -15.77
N PRO A 135 -14.79 -1.09 -15.17
CA PRO A 135 -15.00 -2.40 -14.56
C PRO A 135 -16.13 -2.32 -13.52
N PRO A 136 -16.86 -3.43 -13.26
CA PRO A 136 -17.95 -3.46 -12.29
C PRO A 136 -17.52 -2.89 -10.94
N THR A 137 -18.08 -1.74 -10.53
CA THR A 137 -17.90 -1.21 -9.17
C THR A 137 -18.86 -1.86 -8.17
N GLY A 138 -19.24 -3.12 -8.42
CA GLY A 138 -20.32 -3.81 -7.72
C GLY A 138 -19.99 -5.22 -7.24
N GLY A 139 -18.71 -5.61 -7.20
CA GLY A 139 -18.36 -6.81 -6.44
C GLY A 139 -18.77 -6.60 -4.98
N ASN A 140 -19.60 -7.48 -4.42
CA ASN A 140 -19.81 -7.51 -2.97
C ASN A 140 -18.44 -7.38 -2.30
N ALA A 141 -18.32 -6.51 -1.30
CA ALA A 141 -17.11 -6.43 -0.47
C ALA A 141 -16.65 -7.87 -0.16
N ALA A 142 -15.48 -8.24 -0.67
CA ALA A 142 -14.94 -9.58 -0.46
C ALA A 142 -14.52 -9.64 1.01
N VAL A 143 -15.39 -10.23 1.84
CA VAL A 143 -15.14 -10.38 3.28
C VAL A 143 -14.69 -11.79 3.58
N VAL A 144 -13.42 -11.94 3.96
CA VAL A 144 -12.88 -13.17 4.55
C VAL A 144 -13.02 -13.07 6.06
N ASP A 145 -13.90 -13.88 6.65
CA ASP A 145 -14.14 -13.88 8.09
C ASP A 145 -13.56 -15.15 8.73
N LEU A 146 -12.37 -15.03 9.34
CA LEU A 146 -11.62 -16.16 9.89
C LEU A 146 -12.35 -16.87 11.05
N SER A 147 -13.43 -16.29 11.58
CA SER A 147 -14.27 -16.95 12.59
C SER A 147 -15.24 -17.98 11.98
N LYS A 148 -15.51 -17.90 10.67
CA LYS A 148 -16.50 -18.74 9.99
C LYS A 148 -15.92 -20.07 9.49
N PRO A 149 -16.62 -21.20 9.71
CA PRO A 149 -16.24 -22.47 9.11
C PRO A 149 -16.21 -22.38 7.57
N GLY A 150 -15.05 -22.61 6.96
CA GLY A 150 -14.86 -22.58 5.50
C GLY A 150 -14.17 -21.33 4.95
N ALA A 151 -14.06 -20.25 5.73
CA ALA A 151 -13.24 -19.08 5.40
C ALA A 151 -11.79 -19.29 5.84
N LYS A 152 -11.16 -20.36 5.33
CA LYS A 152 -9.78 -20.70 5.72
C LYS A 152 -8.79 -19.85 4.93
N PRO A 153 -7.76 -19.31 5.60
CA PRO A 153 -6.63 -18.68 4.92
C PRO A 153 -5.94 -19.71 4.02
N ASP A 154 -5.19 -19.25 3.03
CA ASP A 154 -4.41 -20.11 2.16
C ASP A 154 -3.15 -20.62 2.85
N VAL A 155 -2.61 -19.81 3.76
CA VAL A 155 -1.41 -20.13 4.54
C VAL A 155 -1.69 -19.79 6.00
N GLU A 156 -1.30 -20.69 6.91
CA GLU A 156 -1.31 -20.47 8.36
C GLU A 156 0.04 -20.87 8.94
N LEU A 157 0.77 -19.90 9.49
CA LEU A 157 2.10 -20.06 10.10
C LEU A 157 2.03 -19.74 11.59
N THR A 158 2.33 -20.70 12.47
CA THR A 158 2.26 -20.49 13.92
C THR A 158 3.64 -20.38 14.56
N ALA A 159 3.86 -19.30 15.30
CA ALA A 159 5.03 -19.07 16.13
C ALA A 159 4.90 -19.69 17.54
N THR A 160 6.00 -19.70 18.30
CA THR A 160 6.03 -20.11 19.71
C THR A 160 5.41 -19.05 20.65
N ALA A 161 5.49 -17.77 20.27
CA ALA A 161 4.97 -16.62 20.99
C ALA A 161 4.20 -15.67 20.05
N GLY A 162 3.77 -14.51 20.56
CA GLY A 162 3.03 -13.57 19.74
C GLY A 162 3.84 -13.09 18.54
N THR A 163 3.24 -13.16 17.35
CA THR A 163 3.88 -12.74 16.10
C THR A 163 4.08 -11.22 16.05
N GLY A 164 5.03 -10.79 15.25
CA GLY A 164 5.44 -9.40 15.09
C GLY A 164 5.44 -8.96 13.63
N PRO A 165 6.45 -8.16 13.21
CA PRO A 165 6.64 -7.76 11.82
C PRO A 165 6.74 -8.95 10.85
N ILE A 166 6.31 -8.69 9.63
CA ILE A 166 6.41 -9.60 8.48
C ILE A 166 7.10 -8.84 7.34
N VAL A 167 7.90 -9.54 6.56
CA VAL A 167 8.45 -9.03 5.30
C VAL A 167 8.42 -10.12 4.23
N VAL A 168 8.33 -9.70 2.97
CA VAL A 168 8.15 -10.56 1.79
C VAL A 168 9.15 -10.10 0.73
N CYS A 169 10.07 -10.98 0.32
CA CYS A 169 11.13 -10.74 -0.66
C CYS A 169 11.68 -12.06 -1.20
N ASP A 170 12.38 -12.08 -2.33
CA ASP A 170 13.05 -13.27 -2.88
C ASP A 170 14.40 -13.51 -2.18
N PHE A 171 14.39 -14.12 -0.98
CA PHE A 171 15.61 -14.38 -0.20
C PHE A 171 16.53 -15.42 -0.86
N ASN A 172 15.97 -16.31 -1.69
CA ASN A 172 16.68 -17.44 -2.25
C ASN A 172 17.16 -17.21 -3.71
N GLY A 173 16.66 -16.17 -4.38
CA GLY A 173 17.03 -15.74 -5.72
C GLY A 173 16.40 -16.57 -6.86
N ASP A 174 15.22 -17.17 -6.62
CA ASP A 174 14.48 -17.98 -7.60
C ASP A 174 13.39 -17.21 -8.36
N GLY A 175 13.13 -15.97 -7.97
CA GLY A 175 12.14 -15.07 -8.55
C GLY A 175 10.73 -15.23 -7.99
N VAL A 176 10.53 -16.00 -6.92
CA VAL A 176 9.30 -16.06 -6.13
C VAL A 176 9.57 -15.40 -4.79
N ASP A 177 8.63 -14.57 -4.31
CA ASP A 177 8.82 -13.98 -3.00
C ASP A 177 8.69 -15.04 -1.90
N ASP A 178 9.63 -15.00 -0.98
CA ASP A 178 9.71 -15.79 0.24
C ASP A 178 9.12 -14.98 1.41
N ILE A 179 8.85 -15.64 2.54
CA ILE A 179 8.21 -15.02 3.71
C ILE A 179 9.13 -15.08 4.92
N ALA A 180 9.39 -13.93 5.55
CA ALA A 180 9.99 -13.86 6.86
C ALA A 180 9.06 -13.19 7.87
N PHE A 181 8.94 -13.77 9.06
CA PHE A 181 8.14 -13.19 10.14
C PHE A 181 8.78 -13.42 11.51
N ALA A 182 8.49 -12.51 12.44
CA ALA A 182 9.08 -12.51 13.77
C ALA A 182 8.10 -12.93 14.87
N ALA A 183 8.65 -13.36 15.99
CA ALA A 183 8.01 -13.49 17.29
C ALA A 183 8.93 -12.88 18.37
N PRO A 184 8.93 -11.55 18.54
CA PRO A 184 9.94 -10.86 19.35
C PRO A 184 9.86 -11.18 20.85
N GLN A 185 8.72 -11.69 21.32
CA GLN A 185 8.51 -12.08 22.72
C GLN A 185 8.71 -13.60 22.94
N ALA A 186 9.31 -14.31 21.97
CA ALA A 186 9.62 -15.71 22.12
C ALA A 186 10.83 -15.91 23.03
N ASP A 187 10.79 -16.98 23.84
CA ASP A 187 11.88 -17.30 24.76
C ASP A 187 13.00 -18.13 24.11
N GLY A 188 12.81 -18.54 22.84
CA GLY A 188 13.71 -19.47 22.17
C GLY A 188 13.70 -20.89 22.78
N GLU A 189 14.40 -21.82 22.14
CA GLU A 189 14.49 -23.21 22.62
C GLU A 189 15.30 -23.36 23.92
N LEU A 190 16.13 -22.38 24.25
CA LEU A 190 16.94 -22.34 25.47
C LEU A 190 16.25 -21.62 26.65
N GLY A 191 15.02 -21.13 26.47
CA GLY A 191 14.24 -20.48 27.53
C GLY A 191 14.77 -19.11 27.98
N ARG A 192 15.44 -18.37 27.07
CA ARG A 192 15.89 -17.00 27.30
C ARG A 192 14.71 -16.05 27.17
N GLN A 193 14.18 -15.61 28.30
CA GLN A 193 12.98 -14.77 28.35
C GLN A 193 13.03 -13.61 27.36
N ASN A 194 12.06 -13.54 26.45
CA ASN A 194 11.92 -12.49 25.43
C ASN A 194 13.18 -12.26 24.58
N ALA A 195 13.96 -13.31 24.27
CA ALA A 195 15.10 -13.19 23.35
C ALA A 195 14.65 -12.90 21.90
N GLY A 196 13.47 -13.38 21.52
CA GLY A 196 12.90 -13.25 20.18
C GLY A 196 13.31 -14.40 19.25
N GLU A 197 12.45 -14.66 18.26
CA GLU A 197 12.68 -15.60 17.18
C GLU A 197 12.26 -14.99 15.84
N VAL A 198 12.97 -15.30 14.76
CA VAL A 198 12.60 -14.95 13.39
C VAL A 198 12.61 -16.21 12.53
N TYR A 199 11.60 -16.35 11.68
CA TYR A 199 11.36 -17.50 10.84
C TYR A 199 11.42 -17.06 9.38
N LEU A 200 12.15 -17.80 8.55
CA LEU A 200 12.22 -17.62 7.11
C LEU A 200 11.72 -18.89 6.41
N LEU A 201 10.85 -18.70 5.42
CA LEU A 201 10.22 -19.74 4.63
C LEU A 201 10.34 -19.37 3.16
N PHE A 202 10.86 -20.28 2.35
CA PHE A 202 10.98 -20.05 0.92
C PHE A 202 9.66 -20.35 0.18
N GLY A 203 9.27 -19.49 -0.77
CA GLY A 203 8.37 -19.84 -1.87
C GLY A 203 9.07 -20.83 -2.81
N PRO A 204 8.36 -21.62 -3.65
CA PRO A 204 6.92 -21.81 -3.79
C PRO A 204 6.34 -22.96 -2.92
N GLU A 205 7.02 -23.36 -1.83
CA GLU A 205 6.53 -24.43 -0.93
C GLU A 205 5.13 -24.14 -0.31
N LEU A 206 4.65 -22.89 -0.44
CA LEU A 206 3.32 -22.42 -0.08
C LEU A 206 2.29 -22.52 -1.23
N GLY A 207 2.74 -22.43 -2.50
CA GLY A 207 1.89 -22.29 -3.69
C GLY A 207 1.67 -23.56 -4.51
N GLY A 208 2.40 -24.66 -4.25
CA GLY A 208 2.24 -25.93 -4.99
C GLY A 208 1.06 -26.80 -4.56
N ALA A 209 0.47 -26.52 -3.40
CA ALA A 209 -0.62 -27.32 -2.84
C ALA A 209 -1.80 -26.41 -2.46
N GLN A 210 -2.76 -26.31 -3.38
CA GLN A 210 -4.10 -25.82 -3.09
C GLN A 210 -4.66 -26.57 -1.86
N GLY A 211 -4.79 -25.88 -0.72
CA GLY A 211 -5.36 -26.44 0.51
C GLY A 211 -4.39 -26.74 1.67
N VAL A 212 -3.14 -26.26 1.65
CA VAL A 212 -2.23 -26.38 2.80
C VAL A 212 -2.75 -25.50 3.93
N THR A 213 -3.38 -26.12 4.92
CA THR A 213 -4.04 -25.40 6.01
C THR A 213 -3.09 -25.11 7.17
N GLU A 214 -1.86 -25.61 7.12
CA GLU A 214 -0.90 -25.50 8.22
C GLU A 214 0.50 -25.75 7.65
N VAL A 215 1.32 -24.71 7.58
CA VAL A 215 2.75 -24.88 7.26
C VAL A 215 3.43 -25.28 8.56
N THR A 216 3.81 -26.54 8.66
CA THR A 216 4.43 -27.07 9.88
C THR A 216 5.88 -26.58 10.01
N LYS A 217 6.44 -26.61 11.23
CA LYS A 217 7.84 -26.25 11.53
C LYS A 217 8.88 -26.91 10.60
N ALA A 218 8.53 -27.99 9.90
CA ALA A 218 9.40 -28.69 8.96
C ALA A 218 9.72 -27.89 7.68
N GLN A 219 8.93 -26.86 7.34
CA GLN A 219 9.10 -26.02 6.15
C GLN A 219 9.82 -24.69 6.46
N VAL A 220 10.24 -24.49 7.71
CA VAL A 220 11.05 -23.33 8.08
C VAL A 220 12.46 -23.54 7.54
N ALA A 221 12.83 -22.77 6.51
CA ALA A 221 14.14 -22.83 5.88
C ALA A 221 15.23 -22.41 6.87
N MET A 222 14.96 -21.35 7.65
CA MET A 222 15.87 -20.83 8.67
C MET A 222 15.09 -20.26 9.85
N LYS A 223 15.55 -20.55 11.06
CA LYS A 223 15.10 -19.91 12.29
C LYS A 223 16.26 -19.21 13.00
N VAL A 224 16.12 -17.94 13.28
CA VAL A 224 17.09 -17.15 14.08
C VAL A 224 16.54 -16.97 15.49
N VAL A 225 17.38 -17.17 16.51
CA VAL A 225 17.03 -17.03 17.93
C VAL A 225 17.95 -15.99 18.58
N GLY A 226 17.37 -15.05 19.33
CA GLY A 226 18.12 -13.96 19.97
C GLY A 226 19.15 -14.44 20.97
N GLY A 227 20.25 -13.71 21.15
CA GLY A 227 21.44 -14.15 21.88
C GLY A 227 21.30 -14.13 23.41
N ALA A 228 20.54 -13.18 23.94
CA ALA A 228 20.37 -12.95 25.37
C ALA A 228 18.90 -12.68 25.75
N PRO A 229 18.53 -12.86 27.04
CA PRO A 229 17.20 -12.48 27.52
C PRO A 229 16.94 -10.99 27.31
N GLY A 230 15.76 -10.66 26.76
CA GLY A 230 15.34 -9.29 26.50
C GLY A 230 15.84 -8.67 25.19
N ASP A 231 16.67 -9.36 24.40
CA ASP A 231 17.13 -8.84 23.10
C ASP A 231 15.97 -8.51 22.15
N GLY A 232 14.89 -9.29 22.23
CA GLY A 232 13.67 -9.08 21.47
C GLY A 232 13.89 -9.01 19.96
N ILE A 233 14.74 -9.89 19.40
CA ILE A 233 15.06 -9.84 17.96
C ILE A 233 13.80 -9.96 17.11
N GLY A 234 13.82 -9.32 15.93
CA GLY A 234 12.68 -9.27 15.03
C GLY A 234 11.62 -8.23 15.43
N ALA A 235 11.96 -7.27 16.30
CA ALA A 235 11.09 -6.15 16.62
C ALA A 235 10.78 -5.27 15.38
N SER A 236 11.67 -5.30 14.39
CA SER A 236 11.48 -4.78 13.04
C SER A 236 12.16 -5.73 12.04
N LEU A 237 11.63 -5.77 10.81
CA LEU A 237 12.18 -6.55 9.70
C LEU A 237 12.24 -5.68 8.45
N ALA A 238 13.23 -5.92 7.60
CA ALA A 238 13.30 -5.42 6.24
C ALA A 238 14.03 -6.45 5.37
N CYS A 239 13.92 -6.29 4.05
CA CYS A 239 14.70 -7.07 3.10
C CYS A 239 15.01 -6.29 1.83
N ALA A 240 16.17 -6.60 1.26
CA ALA A 240 16.65 -6.16 -0.04
C ALA A 240 18.04 -6.76 -0.28
N ASP A 241 18.46 -6.82 -1.54
CA ASP A 241 19.86 -6.99 -1.94
C ASP A 241 20.74 -5.82 -1.43
N LEU A 242 21.51 -6.06 -0.35
CA LEU A 242 22.48 -5.11 0.20
C LEU A 242 23.91 -5.41 -0.27
N ASP A 243 24.17 -6.64 -0.74
CA ASP A 243 25.51 -7.17 -1.02
C ASP A 243 25.85 -7.34 -2.51
N GLY A 244 24.85 -7.18 -3.38
CA GLY A 244 24.92 -7.26 -4.84
C GLY A 244 24.74 -8.66 -5.39
N MET A 245 24.26 -9.59 -4.56
CA MET A 245 24.04 -10.98 -4.93
C MET A 245 22.58 -11.21 -5.33
N ARG A 246 22.28 -12.41 -5.85
CA ARG A 246 20.98 -12.66 -6.52
C ARG A 246 19.78 -12.78 -5.58
N GLY A 247 19.97 -13.00 -4.29
CA GLY A 247 18.88 -13.13 -3.32
C GLY A 247 18.83 -11.90 -2.43
N ASP A 248 17.64 -11.47 -2.05
CA ASP A 248 17.46 -10.40 -1.09
C ASP A 248 17.95 -10.83 0.29
N ASP A 249 18.48 -9.87 1.06
CA ASP A 249 19.02 -10.12 2.39
C ASP A 249 17.94 -9.94 3.46
N LEU A 250 17.97 -10.78 4.50
CA LEU A 250 17.10 -10.64 5.67
C LEU A 250 17.74 -9.75 6.72
N ILE A 251 17.04 -8.67 7.07
CA ILE A 251 17.53 -7.64 8.00
C ILE A 251 16.62 -7.66 9.23
N ILE A 252 17.22 -7.90 10.39
CA ILE A 252 16.52 -8.13 11.66
C ILE A 252 16.91 -7.07 12.66
N GLY A 253 15.95 -6.27 13.12
CA GLY A 253 16.14 -5.28 14.18
C GLY A 253 15.94 -5.89 15.57
N ALA A 254 16.82 -5.49 16.50
CA ALA A 254 16.80 -5.88 17.91
C ALA A 254 17.11 -4.65 18.78
N PRO A 255 16.15 -3.72 18.94
CA PRO A 255 16.38 -2.42 19.57
C PRO A 255 16.79 -2.50 21.05
N GLU A 256 16.55 -3.63 21.71
CA GLU A 256 16.89 -3.81 23.12
C GLU A 256 18.20 -4.61 23.30
N ALA A 257 18.75 -5.18 22.22
CA ALA A 257 19.99 -5.95 22.26
C ALA A 257 21.22 -5.06 22.52
N GLY A 258 22.14 -5.54 23.37
CA GLY A 258 23.39 -4.83 23.65
C GLY A 258 23.23 -3.44 24.28
N ASN A 259 22.08 -3.17 24.93
CA ASN A 259 21.66 -1.89 25.53
C ASN A 259 21.44 -0.71 24.57
N ALA A 260 22.14 -0.65 23.44
CA ALA A 260 22.03 0.40 22.44
C ALA A 260 21.08 0.04 21.29
N GLY A 261 20.79 -1.26 21.13
CA GLY A 261 20.13 -1.83 19.97
C GLY A 261 21.12 -2.39 18.95
N ARG A 262 20.65 -3.34 18.15
CA ARG A 262 21.38 -4.02 17.08
C ARG A 262 20.53 -4.23 15.84
N VAL A 263 21.21 -4.37 14.71
CA VAL A 263 20.66 -4.89 13.47
C VAL A 263 21.54 -6.06 13.01
N TYR A 264 20.90 -7.17 12.66
CA TYR A 264 21.55 -8.36 12.11
C TYR A 264 21.17 -8.52 10.65
N VAL A 265 22.15 -8.79 9.80
CA VAL A 265 21.94 -9.05 8.37
C VAL A 265 22.32 -10.50 8.07
N PHE A 266 21.44 -11.20 7.36
CA PHE A 266 21.65 -12.54 6.84
C PHE A 266 21.54 -12.47 5.32
N PHE A 267 22.61 -12.80 4.60
CA PHE A 267 22.61 -12.65 3.15
C PHE A 267 21.70 -13.66 2.48
N GLY A 268 21.07 -13.22 1.39
CA GLY A 268 20.25 -14.05 0.53
C GLY A 268 21.05 -15.21 -0.06
N ARG A 269 20.54 -16.43 0.10
CA ARG A 269 21.22 -17.65 -0.37
C ARG A 269 20.17 -18.64 -0.85
N THR A 270 20.47 -19.37 -1.93
CA THR A 270 19.62 -20.46 -2.43
C THR A 270 19.31 -21.54 -1.38
N LYS A 271 20.16 -21.66 -0.35
CA LYS A 271 19.96 -22.47 0.85
C LYS A 271 20.58 -21.78 2.05
N PRO A 272 19.89 -21.71 3.20
CA PRO A 272 20.49 -21.23 4.44
C PRO A 272 21.69 -22.09 4.83
N THR A 273 22.66 -21.46 5.48
CA THR A 273 23.87 -22.15 5.99
C THR A 273 23.55 -23.07 7.18
N SER A 274 22.47 -22.77 7.91
CA SER A 274 21.90 -23.57 8.99
C SER A 274 20.39 -23.38 9.04
N SER A 275 19.65 -24.44 9.41
CA SER A 275 18.21 -24.33 9.67
C SER A 275 17.88 -23.65 11.00
N VAL A 276 18.83 -23.60 11.93
CA VAL A 276 18.71 -22.88 13.21
C VAL A 276 19.99 -22.09 13.48
N ILE A 277 19.84 -20.80 13.75
CA ILE A 277 20.92 -19.88 14.12
C ILE A 277 20.62 -19.35 15.51
N ASP A 278 21.48 -19.69 16.47
CA ASP A 278 21.41 -19.15 17.83
C ASP A 278 22.49 -18.08 17.99
N LEU A 279 22.08 -16.81 18.12
CA LEU A 279 22.99 -15.67 18.20
C LEU A 279 23.86 -15.63 19.48
N SER A 280 23.70 -16.57 20.42
CA SER A 280 24.65 -16.74 21.53
C SER A 280 25.89 -17.55 21.17
N THR A 281 25.84 -18.30 20.07
CA THR A 281 26.91 -19.23 19.65
C THR A 281 27.28 -19.11 18.17
N ALA A 282 26.38 -18.56 17.36
CA ALA A 282 26.59 -18.24 15.96
C ALA A 282 26.53 -16.72 15.76
N SER A 283 27.03 -16.27 14.61
CA SER A 283 26.98 -14.87 14.20
C SER A 283 26.10 -14.72 12.97
N ALA A 284 25.49 -13.54 12.82
CA ALA A 284 24.92 -13.11 11.56
C ALA A 284 26.03 -12.88 10.52
N ASP A 285 25.66 -12.74 9.24
CA ASP A 285 26.65 -12.41 8.20
C ASP A 285 27.22 -10.99 8.38
N ALA A 286 26.38 -10.06 8.88
CA ALA A 286 26.83 -8.79 9.42
C ALA A 286 26.02 -8.38 10.67
N GLU A 287 26.67 -7.67 11.58
CA GLU A 287 26.05 -7.05 12.75
C GLU A 287 26.37 -5.55 12.75
N ILE A 288 25.35 -4.74 13.05
CA ILE A 288 25.42 -3.28 13.12
C ILE A 288 24.88 -2.83 14.48
N GLY A 289 25.60 -1.96 15.17
CA GLY A 289 25.17 -1.42 16.47
C GLY A 289 25.38 0.09 16.58
N SER A 290 24.67 0.69 17.53
CA SER A 290 25.02 2.03 18.05
C SER A 290 25.88 1.93 19.31
N ALA A 291 26.61 3.00 19.60
CA ALA A 291 27.48 3.11 20.76
C ALA A 291 26.76 3.52 22.06
N ASN A 292 25.62 4.23 21.97
CA ASN A 292 24.98 4.80 23.16
C ASN A 292 23.82 3.93 23.66
N ALA A 293 23.86 3.61 24.95
CA ALA A 293 22.78 2.88 25.60
C ALA A 293 21.47 3.67 25.54
N GLY A 294 20.38 2.98 25.22
CA GLY A 294 19.04 3.57 25.10
C GLY A 294 18.71 4.15 23.73
N ASP A 295 19.62 4.11 22.75
CA ASP A 295 19.35 4.60 21.39
C ASP A 295 18.20 3.84 20.70
N ARG A 296 18.01 2.57 21.08
CA ARG A 296 17.04 1.64 20.49
C ARG A 296 17.26 1.48 18.99
N PHE A 297 18.53 1.38 18.60
CA PHE A 297 18.95 1.20 17.23
C PHE A 297 18.37 -0.09 16.63
N GLY A 298 17.71 0.00 15.48
CA GLY A 298 16.96 -1.12 14.89
C GLY A 298 15.49 -1.17 15.31
N ALA A 299 14.95 -0.11 15.91
CA ALA A 299 13.52 -0.04 16.26
C ALA A 299 12.61 0.00 15.02
N ALA A 300 13.09 0.58 13.93
CA ALA A 300 12.44 0.55 12.62
C ALA A 300 13.51 0.31 11.55
N LEU A 301 13.11 -0.38 10.48
CA LEU A 301 13.97 -0.66 9.32
C LEU A 301 13.20 -0.33 8.04
N ALA A 302 13.91 0.19 7.06
CA ALA A 302 13.46 0.33 5.68
C ALA A 302 14.68 0.21 4.76
N VAL A 303 14.46 0.01 3.46
CA VAL A 303 15.54 0.04 2.48
C VAL A 303 15.19 1.06 1.40
N ALA A 304 16.16 1.90 1.03
CA ALA A 304 16.02 2.79 -0.11
C ALA A 304 16.97 2.41 -1.25
N ARG A 305 16.52 2.62 -2.48
CA ARG A 305 17.33 2.39 -3.68
C ARG A 305 18.08 3.65 -4.12
N GLY A 306 19.14 3.46 -4.90
CA GLY A 306 19.86 4.52 -5.62
C GLY A 306 20.94 5.27 -4.83
N PHE A 307 21.09 5.02 -3.53
CA PHE A 307 22.10 5.70 -2.71
C PHE A 307 23.47 5.04 -2.70
N ALA A 308 23.52 3.72 -2.93
CA ALA A 308 24.75 2.95 -3.05
C ALA A 308 25.12 2.73 -4.52
N SER A 309 26.42 2.53 -4.79
CA SER A 309 26.88 2.21 -6.14
C SER A 309 26.32 0.86 -6.59
N GLY A 310 25.76 0.78 -7.80
CA GLY A 310 25.47 -0.51 -8.44
C GLY A 310 24.10 -1.13 -8.19
N LYS A 311 23.02 -0.34 -8.03
CA LYS A 311 21.64 -0.80 -7.72
C LYS A 311 21.45 -1.45 -6.35
N LEU A 312 22.48 -1.49 -5.51
CA LEU A 312 22.39 -2.00 -4.14
C LEU A 312 21.38 -1.21 -3.31
N GLY A 313 20.66 -1.91 -2.44
CA GLY A 313 19.84 -1.30 -1.41
C GLY A 313 20.71 -0.58 -0.38
N SER A 314 20.20 0.55 0.11
CA SER A 314 20.75 1.24 1.28
C SER A 314 19.82 1.04 2.46
N LEU A 315 20.35 0.47 3.53
CA LEU A 315 19.63 0.21 4.75
C LEU A 315 19.37 1.51 5.52
N ILE A 316 18.14 1.74 5.93
CA ILE A 316 17.73 2.84 6.79
C ILE A 316 17.37 2.25 8.16
N VAL A 317 18.03 2.73 9.21
CA VAL A 317 17.85 2.25 10.58
C VAL A 317 17.34 3.37 11.49
N GLY A 318 16.22 3.12 12.17
CA GLY A 318 15.64 4.02 13.15
C GLY A 318 16.20 3.78 14.56
N ALA A 319 16.46 4.87 15.28
CA ALA A 319 16.91 4.89 16.66
C ALA A 319 16.15 5.99 17.43
N PRO A 320 14.87 5.76 17.78
CA PRO A 320 14.01 6.78 18.38
C PRO A 320 14.44 7.22 19.77
N GLY A 321 15.35 6.49 20.43
CA GLY A 321 15.94 6.89 21.71
C GLY A 321 17.26 7.67 21.58
N ALA A 322 17.79 7.84 20.37
CA ALA A 322 19.07 8.49 20.15
C ALA A 322 19.02 10.00 20.45
N GLY A 323 19.97 10.48 21.25
CA GLY A 323 20.04 11.89 21.63
C GLY A 323 18.77 12.38 22.35
N SER A 324 18.41 13.65 22.18
CA SER A 324 17.20 14.21 22.78
C SER A 324 15.96 14.06 21.92
N GLY A 325 16.10 13.73 20.62
CA GLY A 325 15.03 13.80 19.62
C GLY A 325 14.83 12.55 18.78
N GLY A 326 15.65 11.51 18.94
CA GLY A 326 15.71 10.34 18.06
C GLY A 326 16.58 10.60 16.82
N ALA A 327 16.90 9.54 16.10
CA ALA A 327 17.66 9.60 14.86
C ALA A 327 17.26 8.52 13.84
N ALA A 328 17.61 8.75 12.58
CA ALA A 328 17.63 7.73 11.54
C ALA A 328 18.98 7.74 10.82
N TYR A 329 19.49 6.56 10.50
CA TYR A 329 20.79 6.36 9.86
C TYR A 329 20.60 5.69 8.51
N ILE A 330 21.21 6.22 7.46
CA ILE A 330 21.27 5.58 6.15
C ILE A 330 22.65 4.95 6.00
N ILE A 331 22.68 3.66 5.73
CA ILE A 331 23.88 2.85 5.59
C ILE A 331 23.89 2.31 4.17
N GLY A 332 24.90 2.67 3.38
CA GLY A 332 25.01 2.23 1.99
C GLY A 332 25.26 0.73 1.89
N GLY A 333 24.61 0.08 0.92
CA GLY A 333 25.00 -1.25 0.44
C GLY A 333 26.44 -1.27 -0.06
N ARG A 334 27.08 -2.42 0.06
CA ARG A 334 28.49 -2.69 -0.26
C ARG A 334 28.65 -4.18 -0.57
N ASP A 335 29.75 -4.61 -1.17
CA ASP A 335 29.91 -6.04 -1.46
C ASP A 335 29.90 -6.94 -0.19
N GLU A 336 29.59 -8.22 -0.38
CA GLU A 336 29.50 -9.25 0.69
C GLU A 336 30.74 -9.25 1.60
N ALA A 337 31.94 -9.11 1.01
CA ALA A 337 33.20 -9.11 1.76
C ALA A 337 33.34 -7.88 2.67
N ALA A 338 32.93 -6.71 2.20
CA ALA A 338 32.92 -5.48 2.97
C ALA A 338 31.90 -5.52 4.10
N TRP A 339 30.74 -6.17 3.90
CA TRP A 339 29.79 -6.39 4.99
C TRP A 339 30.29 -7.41 6.02
N GLY A 340 30.90 -8.51 5.58
CA GLY A 340 31.40 -9.58 6.46
C GLY A 340 32.56 -9.16 7.38
N ALA A 341 33.17 -7.99 7.12
CA ALA A 341 34.12 -7.37 8.05
C ALA A 341 33.46 -6.79 9.32
N GLY A 342 32.12 -6.75 9.35
CA GLY A 342 31.33 -6.05 10.36
C GLY A 342 31.18 -4.56 10.04
N VAL A 343 30.11 -3.94 10.55
CA VAL A 343 29.85 -2.50 10.37
C VAL A 343 29.68 -1.87 11.74
N ASP A 344 30.66 -1.05 12.14
CA ASP A 344 30.56 -0.23 13.34
C ASP A 344 30.32 1.22 12.93
N LEU A 345 29.13 1.74 13.20
CA LEU A 345 28.77 3.13 12.87
C LEU A 345 29.71 4.16 13.50
N ALA A 346 30.38 3.83 14.61
CA ALA A 346 31.36 4.72 15.22
C ALA A 346 32.64 4.87 14.39
N THR A 347 33.02 3.84 13.62
CA THR A 347 34.25 3.84 12.81
C THR A 347 34.00 4.00 11.33
N ASP A 348 32.95 3.36 10.80
CA ASP A 348 32.64 3.32 9.37
C ASP A 348 31.73 4.48 8.95
N GLY A 349 30.98 5.03 9.91
CA GLY A 349 30.03 6.11 9.68
C GLY A 349 28.77 5.66 8.92
N ALA A 350 27.72 6.46 9.06
CA ALA A 350 26.56 6.37 8.18
C ALA A 350 26.79 7.21 6.92
N LEU A 351 26.15 6.84 5.80
CA LEU A 351 26.08 7.70 4.60
C LEU A 351 25.39 9.02 4.93
N LEU A 352 24.33 8.95 5.75
CA LEU A 352 23.61 10.08 6.28
C LEU A 352 23.10 9.78 7.69
N THR A 353 23.18 10.77 8.57
CA THR A 353 22.46 10.78 9.86
C THR A 353 21.40 11.87 9.86
N VAL A 354 20.15 11.52 10.15
CA VAL A 354 19.07 12.47 10.36
C VAL A 354 18.78 12.53 11.86
N VAL A 355 18.93 13.70 12.47
CA VAL A 355 18.68 13.91 13.91
C VAL A 355 17.35 14.63 14.12
N GLY A 356 16.57 14.14 15.10
CA GLY A 356 15.25 14.63 15.44
C GLY A 356 15.27 15.86 16.35
N ALA A 357 14.16 16.60 16.35
CA ALA A 357 13.92 17.66 17.32
C ALA A 357 13.65 17.08 18.72
N ALA A 358 14.05 17.82 19.76
CA ALA A 358 13.97 17.32 21.14
C ALA A 358 12.55 16.83 21.51
N GLY A 359 12.46 15.60 22.00
CA GLY A 359 11.25 14.95 22.49
C GLY A 359 10.35 14.30 21.43
N GLU A 360 10.70 14.33 20.14
CA GLU A 360 9.80 13.78 19.10
C GLU A 360 9.95 12.27 18.84
N GLY A 361 11.13 11.71 19.17
CA GLY A 361 11.42 10.28 18.98
C GLY A 361 11.49 9.86 17.51
N LEU A 362 12.20 10.65 16.70
CA LEU A 362 12.44 10.41 15.28
C LEU A 362 13.05 9.03 15.01
N GLY A 363 12.54 8.33 14.00
CA GLY A 363 13.03 7.01 13.61
C GLY A 363 12.20 5.86 14.19
N ALA A 364 10.98 6.13 14.66
CA ALA A 364 10.07 5.10 15.15
C ALA A 364 9.33 4.34 14.03
N ALA A 365 9.25 4.93 12.84
CA ALA A 365 8.74 4.31 11.62
C ALA A 365 9.51 4.87 10.41
N LEU A 366 9.66 4.08 9.37
CA LEU A 366 10.43 4.44 8.18
C LEU A 366 9.71 3.96 6.93
N ALA A 367 9.76 4.75 5.86
CA ALA A 367 9.37 4.35 4.52
C ALA A 367 10.25 5.08 3.50
N SER A 368 10.41 4.48 2.33
CA SER A 368 11.18 5.03 1.21
C SER A 368 10.40 4.90 -0.09
N GLY A 369 10.60 5.86 -0.99
CA GLY A 369 9.96 5.86 -2.31
C GLY A 369 10.16 7.19 -3.04
N ASN A 370 9.80 7.24 -4.32
CA ASN A 370 9.91 8.47 -5.11
C ASN A 370 8.70 9.38 -4.84
N LEU A 371 8.73 10.16 -3.76
CA LEU A 371 7.62 11.01 -3.33
C LEU A 371 7.70 12.42 -3.96
N LEU A 372 8.91 12.88 -4.30
CA LEU A 372 9.21 14.26 -4.66
C LEU A 372 9.68 14.42 -6.12
N GLY A 373 9.58 13.36 -6.92
CA GLY A 373 9.82 13.40 -8.37
C GLY A 373 11.29 13.45 -8.75
N ASP A 374 12.12 12.70 -8.04
CA ASP A 374 13.54 12.56 -8.36
C ASP A 374 13.74 11.78 -9.67
N THR A 375 14.68 12.22 -10.50
CA THR A 375 14.90 11.67 -11.85
C THR A 375 16.03 10.63 -11.91
N ASP A 376 16.66 10.29 -10.79
CA ASP A 376 17.89 9.49 -10.76
C ASP A 376 17.80 8.22 -9.89
N ASP A 377 16.62 7.60 -9.84
CA ASP A 377 16.28 6.36 -9.13
C ASP A 377 16.49 6.39 -7.60
N ARG A 378 16.98 7.51 -7.06
CA ARG A 378 17.13 7.71 -5.62
C ARG A 378 15.76 7.97 -5.01
N GLN A 379 15.52 7.31 -3.88
CA GLN A 379 14.24 7.37 -3.19
C GLN A 379 14.27 8.36 -2.04
N ASP A 380 13.21 9.13 -1.86
CA ASP A 380 13.01 9.94 -0.66
C ASP A 380 12.78 9.05 0.56
N VAL A 381 13.03 9.61 1.74
CA VAL A 381 12.87 8.90 3.01
C VAL A 381 11.86 9.64 3.89
N ALA A 382 10.77 8.95 4.25
CA ALA A 382 9.81 9.40 5.25
C ALA A 382 10.12 8.77 6.60
N ILE A 383 10.19 9.59 7.65
CA ILE A 383 10.61 9.21 8.99
C ILE A 383 9.53 9.64 9.99
N GLY A 384 8.99 8.66 10.71
CA GLY A 384 7.95 8.83 11.71
C GLY A 384 8.52 9.17 13.09
N ALA A 385 7.87 10.12 13.75
CA ALA A 385 8.12 10.57 15.12
C ALA A 385 6.77 10.70 15.85
N PRO A 386 6.12 9.60 16.24
CA PRO A 386 4.76 9.59 16.79
C PRO A 386 4.66 10.23 18.18
N GLN A 387 5.78 10.53 18.84
CA GLN A 387 5.82 11.29 20.10
C GLN A 387 5.95 12.80 19.84
N GLY A 388 6.16 13.20 18.58
CA GLY A 388 6.24 14.60 18.18
C GLY A 388 5.02 15.41 18.62
N GLY A 389 5.29 16.60 19.12
CA GLY A 389 4.27 17.55 19.52
C GLY A 389 4.60 18.94 19.01
N LYS A 390 3.57 19.76 18.87
CA LYS A 390 3.68 21.20 18.57
C LYS A 390 2.78 21.99 19.53
N SER A 391 2.90 23.31 19.49
CA SER A 391 2.02 24.19 20.27
C SER A 391 0.55 23.86 19.99
N GLY A 392 -0.22 23.60 21.06
CA GLY A 392 -1.64 23.22 20.99
C GLY A 392 -1.90 21.74 20.68
N CYS A 393 -0.87 20.90 20.58
CA CYS A 393 -0.98 19.52 20.10
C CYS A 393 0.16 18.65 20.65
N SER A 394 0.00 18.12 21.87
CA SER A 394 0.97 17.18 22.47
C SER A 394 0.79 15.78 21.90
N ASP A 395 1.90 15.09 21.58
CA ASP A 395 1.89 13.71 21.09
C ASP A 395 1.02 13.47 19.85
N CYS A 396 0.78 14.50 19.06
CA CYS A 396 0.01 14.32 17.84
C CYS A 396 0.81 13.66 16.71
N GLY A 397 2.11 13.50 16.90
CA GLY A 397 2.99 12.85 15.96
C GLY A 397 3.38 13.77 14.81
N VAL A 398 4.53 13.47 14.21
CA VAL A 398 5.07 14.17 13.06
C VAL A 398 5.76 13.19 12.13
N VAL A 399 5.69 13.48 10.84
CA VAL A 399 6.48 12.80 9.80
C VAL A 399 7.43 13.82 9.18
N ARG A 400 8.70 13.44 9.05
CA ARG A 400 9.74 14.21 8.36
C ARG A 400 10.07 13.50 7.06
N VAL A 401 10.05 14.21 5.94
CA VAL A 401 10.52 13.69 4.66
C VAL A 401 11.85 14.33 4.33
N VAL A 402 12.83 13.49 4.01
CA VAL A 402 14.14 13.89 3.52
C VAL A 402 14.23 13.54 2.04
N ALA A 403 14.47 14.56 1.21
CA ALA A 403 14.56 14.37 -0.24
C ALA A 403 15.86 13.68 -0.64
N ALA A 404 15.82 12.81 -1.66
CA ALA A 404 16.98 12.02 -2.07
C ALA A 404 18.17 12.88 -2.52
N LYS A 405 17.88 14.04 -3.13
CA LYS A 405 18.88 15.05 -3.48
C LYS A 405 19.62 15.62 -2.26
N VAL A 406 18.92 15.84 -1.14
CA VAL A 406 19.52 16.37 0.10
C VAL A 406 20.41 15.30 0.74
N ILE A 407 20.01 14.03 0.66
CA ILE A 407 20.78 12.89 1.18
C ILE A 407 22.18 12.83 0.55
N ALA A 408 22.33 13.13 -0.74
CA ALA A 408 23.65 13.12 -1.39
C ALA A 408 24.51 14.36 -1.12
N ALA A 409 23.95 15.42 -0.52
CA ALA A 409 24.66 16.68 -0.31
C ALA A 409 25.16 16.86 1.13
N SER A 410 24.66 16.06 2.08
CA SER A 410 24.89 16.23 3.52
C SER A 410 25.23 14.92 4.20
N ALA A 411 26.17 14.95 5.15
CA ALA A 411 26.46 13.81 6.03
C ALA A 411 25.53 13.78 7.27
N THR A 412 24.98 14.94 7.65
CA THR A 412 24.03 15.09 8.75
C THR A 412 22.91 16.05 8.35
N ILE A 413 21.68 15.74 8.73
CA ILE A 413 20.50 16.62 8.60
C ILE A 413 19.91 16.82 10.00
N ASP A 414 19.80 18.07 10.43
CA ASP A 414 19.10 18.45 11.65
C ASP A 414 17.69 18.97 11.32
N VAL A 415 16.67 18.18 11.65
CA VAL A 415 15.28 18.55 11.35
C VAL A 415 14.80 19.74 12.18
N ALA A 416 15.45 20.06 13.30
CA ALA A 416 15.15 21.24 14.09
C ALA A 416 15.62 22.54 13.41
N GLN A 417 16.62 22.45 12.53
CA GLN A 417 17.07 23.57 11.69
C GLN A 417 16.28 23.68 10.36
N GLY A 418 15.36 22.74 10.10
CA GLY A 418 14.55 22.74 8.88
C GLY A 418 15.30 22.29 7.63
N GLU A 419 16.35 21.47 7.79
CA GLU A 419 17.22 20.97 6.71
C GLU A 419 16.60 19.83 5.88
N HIS A 420 15.41 19.34 6.27
CA HIS A 420 14.64 18.33 5.55
C HIS A 420 13.67 18.96 4.54
N ALA A 421 12.99 18.14 3.75
CA ALA A 421 12.13 18.60 2.66
C ALA A 421 10.72 19.00 3.12
N LEU A 422 10.06 18.12 3.89
CA LEU A 422 8.67 18.28 4.29
C LEU A 422 8.44 17.84 5.73
N THR A 423 7.61 18.60 6.45
CA THR A 423 7.06 18.25 7.76
C THR A 423 5.56 18.03 7.66
N VAL A 424 5.07 16.91 8.18
CA VAL A 424 3.63 16.62 8.26
C VAL A 424 3.24 16.45 9.73
N TRP A 425 2.44 17.38 10.25
CA TRP A 425 2.00 17.38 11.64
C TRP A 425 0.64 16.71 11.83
N GLY A 426 0.51 15.95 12.91
CA GLY A 426 -0.78 15.46 13.38
C GLY A 426 -1.73 16.60 13.76
N ALA A 427 -3.02 16.33 13.63
CA ALA A 427 -4.08 17.31 13.91
C ALA A 427 -4.62 17.19 15.35
N SER A 428 -4.60 15.98 15.93
CA SER A 428 -5.23 15.66 17.21
C SER A 428 -4.19 15.20 18.23
N GLY A 429 -4.28 15.68 19.48
CA GLY A 429 -3.39 15.24 20.56
C GLY A 429 -3.44 13.73 20.78
N ALA A 430 -2.29 13.13 21.08
CA ALA A 430 -2.12 11.68 21.24
C ALA A 430 -2.53 10.81 20.03
N SER A 431 -2.73 11.38 18.83
CA SER A 431 -3.10 10.63 17.62
C SER A 431 -2.02 9.68 17.13
N LYS A 432 -0.75 9.93 17.51
CA LYS A 432 0.42 9.14 17.09
C LYS A 432 0.57 9.09 15.57
N LEU A 433 0.33 10.21 14.87
CA LEU A 433 0.60 10.32 13.43
C LEU A 433 2.05 9.90 13.14
N GLY A 434 2.23 9.05 12.12
CA GLY A 434 3.54 8.56 11.73
C GLY A 434 3.99 7.35 12.55
N GLN A 435 3.08 6.67 13.24
CA GLN A 435 3.38 5.38 13.87
C GLN A 435 3.61 4.25 12.84
N SER A 436 2.97 4.34 11.68
CA SER A 436 3.21 3.47 10.54
C SER A 436 3.25 4.31 9.27
N LEU A 437 4.11 3.92 8.33
CA LEU A 437 4.36 4.64 7.08
C LEU A 437 4.49 3.63 5.93
N ALA A 438 3.99 4.01 4.76
CA ALA A 438 4.27 3.33 3.50
C ALA A 438 4.28 4.38 2.38
N ILE A 439 5.00 4.09 1.30
CA ILE A 439 4.99 4.92 0.09
C ILE A 439 4.63 4.02 -1.08
N GLY A 440 3.65 4.44 -1.88
CA GLY A 440 3.23 3.75 -3.10
C GLY A 440 2.34 4.63 -3.96
N ASP A 441 2.42 4.49 -5.28
CA ASP A 441 1.70 5.31 -6.26
C ASP A 441 0.21 4.94 -6.28
N HIS A 442 -0.60 5.55 -5.40
CA HIS A 442 -1.99 5.17 -5.21
C HIS A 442 -2.91 5.78 -6.27
N ASP A 443 -2.58 6.97 -6.78
CA ASP A 443 -3.36 7.67 -7.78
C ASP A 443 -2.91 7.46 -9.24
N GLY A 444 -1.81 6.73 -9.45
CA GLY A 444 -1.32 6.25 -10.75
C GLY A 444 -0.62 7.33 -11.56
N ASP A 445 -0.05 8.35 -10.93
CA ASP A 445 0.64 9.46 -11.59
C ASP A 445 2.15 9.20 -11.81
N GLY A 446 2.67 8.10 -11.27
CA GLY A 446 4.07 7.69 -11.36
C GLY A 446 4.94 8.19 -10.21
N LEU A 447 4.42 9.01 -9.29
CA LEU A 447 5.03 9.36 -8.03
C LEU A 447 4.44 8.50 -6.91
N GLY A 448 5.25 8.16 -5.92
CA GLY A 448 4.76 7.47 -4.73
C GLY A 448 3.97 8.43 -3.85
N ASP A 449 2.85 7.97 -3.31
CA ASP A 449 2.06 8.69 -2.32
C ASP A 449 2.41 8.24 -0.90
N LEU A 450 2.47 9.18 0.03
CA LEU A 450 2.79 8.91 1.41
C LEU A 450 1.53 8.53 2.20
N LEU A 451 1.52 7.31 2.71
CA LEU A 451 0.49 6.73 3.57
C LEU A 451 0.93 6.86 5.02
N ILE A 452 0.08 7.48 5.85
CA ILE A 452 0.44 7.82 7.24
C ILE A 452 -0.62 7.29 8.21
N GLY A 453 -0.23 6.33 9.05
CA GLY A 453 -1.06 5.82 10.14
C GLY A 453 -1.07 6.74 11.36
N ALA A 454 -2.27 6.95 11.92
CA ALA A 454 -2.51 7.65 13.18
C ALA A 454 -3.51 6.82 14.02
N PRO A 455 -3.09 5.67 14.57
CA PRO A 455 -4.01 4.67 15.14
C PRO A 455 -4.79 5.14 16.37
N ASN A 456 -4.35 6.21 17.01
CA ASN A 456 -5.02 6.76 18.19
C ASN A 456 -5.83 8.03 17.88
N ASP A 457 -5.86 8.48 16.63
CA ASP A 457 -6.57 9.70 16.25
C ASP A 457 -8.06 9.59 16.63
N GLU A 458 -8.49 10.53 17.48
CA GLU A 458 -9.83 10.59 18.08
C GLU A 458 -10.30 9.28 18.75
N GLY A 459 -9.37 8.43 19.19
CA GLY A 459 -9.68 7.11 19.74
C GLY A 459 -10.28 6.14 18.74
N LYS A 460 -10.27 6.47 17.45
CA LYS A 460 -10.78 5.63 16.35
C LYS A 460 -9.65 5.05 15.52
N GLY A 461 -8.60 5.84 15.29
CA GLY A 461 -7.57 5.54 14.32
C GLY A 461 -7.93 6.04 12.94
N LYS A 462 -6.95 6.56 12.22
CA LYS A 462 -7.08 7.07 10.84
C LYS A 462 -5.85 6.73 10.03
N VAL A 463 -6.03 6.67 8.71
CA VAL A 463 -4.91 6.68 7.74
C VAL A 463 -5.10 7.88 6.82
N TYR A 464 -4.03 8.64 6.63
CA TYR A 464 -4.02 9.79 5.74
C TYR A 464 -3.16 9.50 4.50
N VAL A 465 -3.58 10.03 3.36
CA VAL A 465 -2.82 10.01 2.11
C VAL A 465 -2.35 11.42 1.80
N VAL A 466 -1.04 11.58 1.62
CA VAL A 466 -0.43 12.80 1.08
C VAL A 466 0.14 12.44 -0.29
N VAL A 467 -0.42 13.04 -1.33
CA VAL A 467 -0.02 12.73 -2.72
C VAL A 467 1.38 13.24 -2.99
N GLY A 468 2.19 12.43 -3.68
CA GLY A 468 3.52 12.81 -4.11
C GLY A 468 3.50 13.96 -5.12
N ASP A 469 4.33 14.97 -4.90
CA ASP A 469 4.46 16.11 -5.81
C ASP A 469 5.79 16.83 -5.55
N ALA A 470 6.52 17.16 -6.62
CA ALA A 470 7.72 18.00 -6.55
C ALA A 470 7.44 19.39 -5.92
N SER A 471 6.18 19.87 -5.97
CA SER A 471 5.75 21.11 -5.31
C SER A 471 5.80 21.05 -3.77
N LEU A 472 5.92 19.84 -3.19
CA LEU A 472 6.14 19.67 -1.75
C LEU A 472 7.53 20.12 -1.31
N LEU A 473 8.49 20.31 -2.23
CA LEU A 473 9.82 20.81 -1.92
C LEU A 473 9.80 22.28 -1.53
N ALA A 474 10.55 22.63 -0.49
CA ALA A 474 10.83 24.02 -0.16
C ALA A 474 11.71 24.66 -1.25
N ALA A 475 11.51 25.96 -1.49
CA ALA A 475 12.41 26.72 -2.35
C ALA A 475 13.84 26.69 -1.76
N SER A 476 14.86 26.68 -2.63
CA SER A 476 16.26 26.62 -2.19
C SER A 476 16.59 27.70 -1.16
N GLY A 477 17.16 27.31 -0.02
CA GLY A 477 17.53 28.20 1.08
C GLY A 477 16.36 28.61 1.98
N GLN A 478 15.16 28.03 1.81
CA GLN A 478 14.05 28.15 2.75
C GLN A 478 13.96 26.93 3.68
N PRO A 479 13.39 27.09 4.88
CA PRO A 479 13.11 25.95 5.76
C PRO A 479 12.11 24.99 5.09
N ALA A 480 12.13 23.73 5.52
CA ALA A 480 11.19 22.70 5.11
C ALA A 480 9.73 23.19 5.06
N ASN A 481 8.99 22.77 4.03
CA ASN A 481 7.56 23.02 3.98
C ASN A 481 6.87 22.29 5.15
N ALA A 482 5.78 22.86 5.66
CA ALA A 482 5.02 22.28 6.77
C ALA A 482 3.55 22.17 6.41
N ILE A 483 2.99 20.98 6.61
CA ILE A 483 1.59 20.65 6.38
C ILE A 483 0.95 20.24 7.71
N GLU A 484 -0.22 20.80 8.01
CA GLU A 484 -1.11 20.23 9.03
C GLU A 484 -2.00 19.18 8.37
N ILE A 485 -2.00 17.94 8.90
CA ILE A 485 -2.60 16.82 8.17
C ILE A 485 -4.09 17.02 7.91
N LYS A 486 -4.85 17.68 8.79
CA LYS A 486 -6.27 18.03 8.56
C LYS A 486 -6.49 18.81 7.26
N ASP A 487 -5.53 19.65 6.86
CA ASP A 487 -5.67 20.59 5.75
C ASP A 487 -4.87 20.17 4.52
N GLY A 488 -3.82 19.36 4.66
CA GLY A 488 -3.00 18.93 3.51
C GLY A 488 -3.10 17.48 3.06
N HIS A 489 -3.91 16.62 3.68
CA HIS A 489 -4.18 15.29 3.12
C HIS A 489 -5.01 15.38 1.83
N LYS A 490 -4.75 14.48 0.87
CA LYS A 490 -5.60 14.24 -0.29
C LYS A 490 -6.83 13.42 0.08
N ALA A 491 -6.62 12.36 0.85
CA ALA A 491 -7.68 11.46 1.31
C ALA A 491 -7.44 11.04 2.76
N VAL A 492 -8.53 10.64 3.44
CA VAL A 492 -8.49 10.10 4.79
C VAL A 492 -9.41 8.89 4.93
N TYR A 493 -8.88 7.83 5.53
CA TYR A 493 -9.60 6.62 5.90
C TYR A 493 -9.93 6.68 7.39
N LEU A 494 -11.21 6.54 7.74
CA LEU A 494 -11.68 6.67 9.12
C LEU A 494 -11.91 5.31 9.77
N GLY A 495 -11.28 5.10 10.92
CA GLY A 495 -11.56 3.97 11.78
C GLY A 495 -12.84 4.14 12.59
N THR A 496 -13.23 3.07 13.28
CA THR A 496 -14.30 3.10 14.30
C THR A 496 -13.69 3.16 15.70
N THR A 497 -14.49 3.49 16.72
CA THR A 497 -14.01 3.64 18.10
C THR A 497 -13.26 2.39 18.56
N GLY A 498 -12.01 2.56 18.99
CA GLY A 498 -11.14 1.50 19.44
C GLY A 498 -10.56 0.62 18.33
N SER A 499 -10.81 0.90 17.05
CA SER A 499 -10.34 0.06 15.94
C SER A 499 -8.82 0.04 15.79
N GLN A 500 -8.15 1.12 16.20
CA GLN A 500 -6.72 1.33 16.01
C GLN A 500 -6.32 1.28 14.53
N LEU A 501 -7.21 1.72 13.62
CA LEU A 501 -6.94 1.77 12.17
C LEU A 501 -5.67 2.57 11.87
N GLY A 502 -4.77 2.01 11.07
CA GLY A 502 -3.45 2.59 10.78
C GLY A 502 -2.37 2.16 11.76
N SER A 503 -2.60 1.09 12.52
CA SER A 503 -1.53 0.47 13.33
C SER A 503 -0.44 -0.13 12.44
N ALA A 504 -0.81 -0.61 11.26
CA ALA A 504 0.09 -1.03 10.20
C ALA A 504 -0.50 -0.57 8.85
N VAL A 505 0.36 -0.16 7.93
CA VAL A 505 0.02 0.20 6.56
C VAL A 505 1.03 -0.44 5.61
N ALA A 506 0.58 -0.85 4.44
CA ALA A 506 1.42 -1.31 3.34
C ALA A 506 0.82 -0.84 2.02
N ALA A 507 1.66 -0.70 1.00
CA ALA A 507 1.23 -0.46 -0.37
C ALA A 507 1.58 -1.68 -1.23
N SER A 508 0.67 -2.10 -2.11
CA SER A 508 0.88 -3.21 -3.02
C SER A 508 0.66 -2.77 -4.46
N GLY A 509 1.62 -3.01 -5.36
CA GLY A 509 1.48 -2.67 -6.78
C GLY A 509 2.83 -2.38 -7.43
N GLY A 510 2.92 -2.61 -8.74
CA GLY A 510 4.13 -2.32 -9.52
C GLY A 510 4.21 -0.85 -9.92
N ALA A 511 5.43 -0.37 -10.19
CA ALA A 511 5.69 0.97 -10.71
C ALA A 511 4.87 1.22 -12.00
N GLY A 512 4.01 2.25 -11.99
CA GLY A 512 3.15 2.62 -13.12
C GLY A 512 1.74 2.01 -13.11
N SER A 513 1.39 1.27 -12.06
CA SER A 513 0.00 0.84 -11.78
C SER A 513 -0.46 1.44 -10.46
N ARG A 514 -1.76 1.70 -10.31
CA ARG A 514 -2.32 2.20 -9.05
C ARG A 514 -2.07 1.18 -7.95
N ALA A 515 -1.31 1.56 -6.94
CA ALA A 515 -1.04 0.74 -5.78
C ALA A 515 -2.29 0.63 -4.90
N ASP A 516 -2.62 -0.58 -4.49
CA ASP A 516 -3.61 -0.79 -3.44
C ASP A 516 -3.00 -0.43 -2.09
N LEU A 517 -3.84 0.09 -1.21
CA LEU A 517 -3.49 0.38 0.17
C LEU A 517 -4.01 -0.74 1.07
N ILE A 518 -3.15 -1.30 1.90
CA ILE A 518 -3.51 -2.31 2.90
C ILE A 518 -3.37 -1.68 4.29
N VAL A 519 -4.42 -1.76 5.10
CA VAL A 519 -4.47 -1.14 6.43
C VAL A 519 -4.92 -2.13 7.50
N GLY A 520 -4.15 -2.18 8.59
CA GLY A 520 -4.48 -2.94 9.78
C GLY A 520 -5.29 -2.15 10.81
N ALA A 521 -6.29 -2.81 11.41
CA ALA A 521 -7.12 -2.31 12.50
C ALA A 521 -7.23 -3.37 13.63
N PRO A 522 -6.15 -3.63 14.38
CA PRO A 522 -6.06 -4.73 15.33
C PRO A 522 -7.01 -4.62 16.54
N GLY A 523 -7.62 -3.46 16.77
CA GLY A 523 -8.55 -3.23 17.88
C GLY A 523 -10.02 -3.58 17.57
N ILE A 524 -10.37 -3.85 16.31
CA ILE A 524 -11.74 -4.19 15.88
C ILE A 524 -12.29 -5.41 16.64
N ASP A 525 -13.59 -5.35 16.96
CA ASP A 525 -14.39 -6.42 17.57
C ASP A 525 -13.69 -7.09 18.77
N SER A 526 -13.52 -6.31 19.85
CA SER A 526 -12.83 -6.78 21.06
C SER A 526 -11.40 -7.27 20.78
N SER A 527 -10.67 -6.55 19.91
CA SER A 527 -9.34 -6.93 19.46
C SER A 527 -9.24 -8.29 18.77
N LYS A 528 -10.30 -8.77 18.11
CA LYS A 528 -10.13 -9.78 17.04
C LYS A 528 -9.22 -9.24 15.94
N GLY A 529 -9.40 -7.96 15.62
CA GLY A 529 -8.65 -7.27 14.58
C GLY A 529 -9.24 -7.46 13.18
N ALA A 530 -8.82 -6.61 12.27
CA ALA A 530 -9.22 -6.63 10.87
C ALA A 530 -8.12 -6.05 9.98
N VAL A 531 -8.16 -6.41 8.69
CA VAL A 531 -7.37 -5.79 7.62
C VAL A 531 -8.29 -5.34 6.50
N TYR A 532 -8.01 -4.18 5.95
CA TYR A 532 -8.75 -3.55 4.87
C TYR A 532 -7.81 -3.30 3.69
N GLN A 533 -8.17 -3.81 2.51
CA GLN A 533 -7.49 -3.47 1.26
C GLN A 533 -8.37 -2.51 0.46
N PHE A 534 -7.81 -1.33 0.20
CA PHE A 534 -8.40 -0.29 -0.63
C PHE A 534 -7.76 -0.35 -2.01
N VAL A 535 -8.54 -0.77 -3.00
CA VAL A 535 -8.06 -0.88 -4.37
C VAL A 535 -7.69 0.50 -4.90
N GLY A 536 -6.53 0.59 -5.55
CA GLY A 536 -5.99 1.82 -6.11
C GLY A 536 -6.98 2.49 -7.07
N HIS A 537 -7.32 3.76 -6.82
CA HIS A 537 -8.27 4.51 -7.62
C HIS A 537 -7.97 6.01 -7.59
N ALA A 538 -8.63 6.77 -8.46
CA ALA A 538 -8.39 8.20 -8.53
C ALA A 538 -8.99 8.89 -7.30
N LEU A 539 -8.14 9.43 -6.43
CA LEU A 539 -8.57 10.11 -5.22
C LEU A 539 -9.18 11.49 -5.54
N ALA A 540 -10.39 11.73 -5.05
CA ALA A 540 -10.96 13.07 -5.06
C ALA A 540 -10.21 13.98 -4.06
N PRO A 541 -10.13 15.31 -4.30
CA PRO A 541 -9.60 16.23 -3.31
C PRO A 541 -10.40 16.13 -2.00
N LYS A 542 -9.72 15.90 -0.87
CA LYS A 542 -10.33 15.74 0.46
C LYS A 542 -11.32 14.58 0.55
N GLU A 543 -11.07 13.49 -0.17
CA GLU A 543 -11.90 12.30 -0.09
C GLU A 543 -11.88 11.73 1.34
N THR A 544 -13.06 11.35 1.84
CA THR A 544 -13.22 10.69 3.15
C THR A 544 -13.81 9.32 2.93
N ILE A 545 -13.15 8.29 3.43
CA ILE A 545 -13.48 6.90 3.16
C ILE A 545 -13.74 6.19 4.50
N GLN A 546 -14.88 5.50 4.59
CA GLN A 546 -15.29 4.74 5.78
C GLN A 546 -14.98 3.26 5.61
N LEU A 547 -14.97 2.50 6.71
CA LEU A 547 -14.70 1.04 6.68
C LEU A 547 -15.84 0.22 6.06
N GLU A 548 -17.03 0.80 5.92
CA GLU A 548 -18.17 0.20 5.21
C GLU A 548 -18.19 0.50 3.70
N ASP A 549 -17.17 1.18 3.17
CA ASP A 549 -17.08 1.48 1.74
C ASP A 549 -17.11 0.19 0.91
N ALA A 550 -17.98 0.14 -0.10
CA ALA A 550 -18.19 -1.06 -0.90
C ALA A 550 -16.95 -1.48 -1.71
N ARG A 551 -15.98 -0.57 -1.91
CA ARG A 551 -14.71 -0.85 -2.59
C ARG A 551 -13.73 -1.69 -1.76
N LEU A 552 -14.05 -1.92 -0.49
CA LEU A 552 -13.17 -2.60 0.45
C LEU A 552 -13.21 -4.11 0.32
N LYS A 553 -12.03 -4.71 0.19
CA LYS A 553 -11.83 -6.12 0.57
C LYS A 553 -11.41 -6.15 2.03
N THR A 554 -12.01 -7.06 2.80
CA THR A 554 -11.86 -7.08 4.26
C THR A 554 -11.52 -8.48 4.75
N VAL A 555 -10.57 -8.55 5.69
CA VAL A 555 -10.26 -9.76 6.45
C VAL A 555 -10.57 -9.50 7.90
N LEU A 556 -11.41 -10.34 8.52
CA LEU A 556 -11.83 -10.23 9.92
C LEU A 556 -11.18 -11.32 10.76
N GLY A 557 -10.67 -10.94 11.94
CA GLY A 557 -10.05 -11.85 12.90
C GLY A 557 -11.02 -12.84 13.52
N ALA A 558 -10.50 -13.95 14.03
CA ALA A 558 -11.31 -15.07 14.48
C ALA A 558 -11.76 -14.96 15.95
N LYS A 559 -10.81 -14.73 16.87
CA LYS A 559 -11.03 -14.77 18.32
C LYS A 559 -10.61 -13.49 19.02
N GLN A 560 -11.25 -13.22 20.16
CA GLN A 560 -10.96 -12.06 20.98
C GLN A 560 -9.46 -11.99 21.31
N ASN A 561 -8.89 -10.79 21.19
CA ASN A 561 -7.48 -10.50 21.42
C ASN A 561 -6.48 -11.11 20.40
N ASP A 562 -6.92 -11.70 19.29
CA ASP A 562 -6.02 -12.16 18.22
C ASP A 562 -5.21 -11.02 17.63
N ARG A 563 -5.77 -9.80 17.60
CA ARG A 563 -5.17 -8.57 17.07
C ARG A 563 -4.72 -8.70 15.61
N LEU A 564 -5.54 -9.35 14.77
CA LEU A 564 -5.28 -9.46 13.33
C LEU A 564 -5.03 -8.08 12.70
N GLY A 565 -4.01 -7.97 11.85
CA GLY A 565 -3.64 -6.71 11.19
C GLY A 565 -2.70 -5.84 12.02
N ALA A 566 -2.05 -6.40 13.05
CA ALA A 566 -0.99 -5.68 13.77
C ALA A 566 0.29 -5.50 12.92
N SER A 567 0.49 -6.35 11.91
CA SER A 567 1.48 -6.20 10.83
C SER A 567 0.87 -6.76 9.56
N VAL A 568 1.16 -6.13 8.43
CA VAL A 568 0.67 -6.49 7.09
C VAL A 568 1.81 -6.34 6.11
N ALA A 569 1.88 -7.24 5.13
CA ALA A 569 2.78 -7.14 3.99
C ALA A 569 2.11 -7.77 2.77
N SER A 570 2.66 -7.52 1.59
CA SER A 570 2.16 -8.05 0.33
C SER A 570 3.31 -8.36 -0.61
N GLY A 571 3.14 -9.37 -1.45
CA GLY A 571 4.13 -9.75 -2.45
C GLY A 571 3.66 -10.92 -3.32
N LEU A 572 4.54 -11.42 -4.17
CA LEU A 572 4.30 -12.48 -5.14
C LEU A 572 4.81 -13.83 -4.60
N PHE A 573 4.17 -14.34 -3.56
CA PHE A 573 4.55 -15.62 -2.93
C PHE A 573 3.61 -16.78 -3.28
N GLY A 574 2.53 -16.49 -4.01
CA GLY A 574 1.58 -17.45 -4.57
C GLY A 574 2.07 -18.08 -5.88
N SER A 575 1.17 -18.82 -6.52
CA SER A 575 1.46 -19.54 -7.76
C SER A 575 1.12 -18.77 -9.04
N ASP A 576 0.54 -17.58 -8.89
CA ASP A 576 0.22 -16.67 -9.98
C ASP A 576 1.08 -15.40 -9.93
N SER A 577 0.87 -14.48 -10.86
CA SER A 577 1.59 -13.21 -10.92
C SER A 577 0.83 -12.07 -10.24
N ALA A 578 -0.18 -12.38 -9.43
CA ALA A 578 -0.96 -11.38 -8.73
C ALA A 578 -0.48 -11.26 -7.28
N VAL A 579 -0.63 -10.06 -6.72
CA VAL A 579 -0.11 -9.75 -5.40
C VAL A 579 -0.97 -10.41 -4.32
N ASP A 580 -0.31 -11.16 -3.46
CA ASP A 580 -0.89 -11.85 -2.32
C ASP A 580 -0.70 -11.04 -1.03
N LEU A 581 -1.53 -11.34 -0.03
CA LEU A 581 -1.57 -10.63 1.24
C LEU A 581 -1.13 -11.54 2.39
N ILE A 582 -0.25 -11.03 3.25
CA ILE A 582 0.14 -11.72 4.49
C ILE A 582 -0.09 -10.84 5.72
N ILE A 583 -0.64 -11.43 6.78
CA ILE A 583 -1.20 -10.70 7.92
C ILE A 583 -0.80 -11.35 9.24
N ALA A 584 -0.24 -10.59 10.17
CA ALA A 584 0.04 -11.05 11.53
C ALA A 584 -1.18 -10.92 12.44
N ALA A 585 -1.39 -11.93 13.28
CA ALA A 585 -2.27 -11.92 14.44
C ALA A 585 -1.47 -12.30 15.71
N PRO A 586 -0.86 -11.31 16.38
CA PRO A 586 0.03 -11.55 17.52
C PRO A 586 -0.61 -12.35 18.65
N GLY A 587 -1.89 -12.10 18.98
CA GLY A 587 -2.57 -12.82 20.05
C GLY A 587 -2.86 -14.27 19.70
N ALA A 588 -3.06 -14.57 18.42
CA ALA A 588 -3.19 -15.92 17.90
C ALA A 588 -1.83 -16.61 17.70
N LYS A 589 -0.71 -15.89 17.88
CA LYS A 589 0.65 -16.36 17.58
C LYS A 589 0.80 -16.84 16.13
N THR A 590 0.02 -16.25 15.22
CA THR A 590 -0.16 -16.80 13.88
C THR A 590 0.00 -15.71 12.84
N VAL A 591 0.49 -16.10 11.67
CA VAL A 591 0.52 -15.31 10.44
C VAL A 591 -0.35 -16.02 9.39
N TYR A 592 -1.21 -15.26 8.73
CA TYR A 592 -2.15 -15.75 7.73
C TYR A 592 -1.78 -15.21 6.35
N GLY A 593 -1.65 -16.09 5.35
CA GLY A 593 -1.53 -15.72 3.95
C GLY A 593 -2.85 -15.92 3.21
N ILE A 594 -3.18 -14.97 2.34
CA ILE A 594 -4.38 -14.96 1.50
C ILE A 594 -3.91 -14.72 0.07
N PHE A 595 -4.18 -15.69 -0.80
CA PHE A 595 -3.82 -15.59 -2.20
C PHE A 595 -4.81 -14.71 -2.96
N SER A 596 -4.30 -14.03 -3.98
CA SER A 596 -5.05 -13.10 -4.84
C SER A 596 -6.28 -13.71 -5.53
N THR A 597 -6.30 -15.04 -5.71
CA THR A 597 -7.40 -15.80 -6.32
C THR A 597 -8.66 -15.96 -5.45
N LYS A 598 -8.56 -15.64 -4.15
CA LYS A 598 -9.68 -15.63 -3.20
C LYS A 598 -10.19 -14.21 -2.95
#